data_AF-A0A0F7RYW6-F1
#
_entry.id   AF-A0A0F7RYW6-F1
#
_cell.length_a   1.000
_cell.length_b   1.000
_cell.length_c   1.000
_cell.angle_alpha   90.00
_cell.angle_beta   90.00
_cell.angle_gamma   90.00
#
_symmetry.space_group_name_H-M   'P 1'
#
loop_
_entity.id
_entity.type
_entity.pdbx_description
1 polymer ?
#
loop_
_entity_poly.entity_id
_entity_poly.type
_entity_poly.pdbx_seq_one_letter_code
_entity_poly.pdbx_strand_id
1 'polypeptide(L)'
;MRTLYFTAPLFRPNLLYQVVQRPQQASAAAEAIVDYILKHHAGHSGIVYCLSQADTEATAKALTEISNGRIKTGRYHAGLDDESKQLIHTDWRTGRIQVVCATIAFGMGIDKPDVRFVIHACIS
;
A
#
# COMPACT_ATOMS: atom_id res chain seq x y z
N MET A 1 46.42 5.00 3.68
CA MET A 1 45.22 4.15 3.51
C MET A 1 44.19 5.01 2.77
N ARG A 2 43.72 4.61 1.58
CA ARG A 2 42.81 5.41 0.75
C ARG A 2 41.42 4.77 0.80
N THR A 3 40.41 5.52 1.23
CA THR A 3 39.02 5.03 1.26
C THR A 3 38.49 4.89 -0.15
N LEU A 4 37.94 3.71 -0.47
CA LEU A 4 37.19 3.48 -1.69
C LEU A 4 35.71 3.78 -1.41
N TYR A 5 35.09 4.59 -2.27
CA TYR A 5 33.69 4.98 -2.18
C TYR A 5 32.92 4.38 -3.36
N PHE A 6 31.96 3.51 -3.05
CA PHE A 6 31.06 2.91 -4.04
C PHE A 6 29.69 3.56 -3.93
N THR A 7 29.09 3.89 -5.07
CA THR A 7 27.73 4.46 -5.17
C THR A 7 26.97 3.76 -6.29
N ALA A 8 25.64 3.72 -6.18
CA ALA A 8 24.74 3.12 -7.15
C ALA A 8 23.63 4.11 -7.52
N PRO A 9 23.11 4.07 -8.76
CA PRO A 9 22.02 4.94 -9.17
C PRO A 9 20.72 4.56 -8.45
N LEU A 10 19.89 5.57 -8.15
CA LEU A 10 18.58 5.39 -7.53
C LEU A 10 17.49 4.97 -8.52
N PHE A 11 17.77 5.09 -9.83
CA PHE A 11 16.79 4.84 -10.88
C PHE A 11 16.37 3.36 -10.93
N ARG A 12 15.07 3.13 -11.01
CA ARG A 12 14.45 1.82 -11.13
C ARG A 12 13.71 1.73 -12.46
N PRO A 13 14.29 1.12 -13.51
CA PRO A 13 13.68 1.09 -14.86
C PRO A 13 12.35 0.34 -14.92
N ASN A 14 12.06 -0.48 -13.90
CA ASN A 14 10.85 -1.28 -13.79
C ASN A 14 9.69 -0.56 -13.08
N LEU A 15 9.86 0.68 -12.63
CA LEU A 15 8.81 1.46 -11.97
C LEU A 15 8.17 2.44 -12.96
N LEU A 16 6.85 2.33 -13.11
CA LEU A 16 6.03 3.30 -13.83
C LEU A 16 5.47 4.31 -12.82
N TYR A 17 5.70 5.60 -13.08
CA TYR A 17 5.16 6.68 -12.27
C TYR A 17 3.99 7.34 -12.99
N GLN A 18 2.86 7.49 -12.28
CA GLN A 18 1.68 8.16 -12.79
C GLN A 18 1.07 9.05 -11.70
N VAL A 19 0.62 10.23 -12.09
CA VAL A 19 -0.14 11.15 -11.24
C VAL A 19 -1.54 11.29 -11.83
N VAL A 20 -2.56 11.11 -11.00
CA VAL A 20 -3.96 11.23 -11.38
C VAL A 20 -4.68 12.20 -10.45
N GLN A 21 -5.71 12.87 -10.97
CA GLN A 21 -6.55 13.73 -10.15
C GLN A 21 -7.34 12.86 -9.16
N ARG A 22 -7.18 13.14 -7.87
CA ARG A 22 -7.96 12.47 -6.82
C ARG A 22 -9.39 13.05 -6.78
N PRO A 23 -10.44 12.20 -6.80
CA PRO A 23 -11.80 12.66 -6.53
C PRO A 23 -11.90 13.34 -5.16
N GLN A 24 -12.67 14.43 -5.06
CA GLN A 24 -12.84 15.16 -3.80
C GLN A 24 -13.59 14.33 -2.75
N GLN A 25 -14.56 13.52 -3.17
CA GLN A 25 -15.32 12.65 -2.28
C GLN A 25 -14.53 11.38 -1.96
N ALA A 26 -14.48 11.03 -0.67
CA ALA A 26 -13.73 9.88 -0.19
C ALA A 26 -14.23 8.55 -0.77
N SER A 27 -15.56 8.39 -0.92
CA SER A 27 -16.17 7.21 -1.55
C SER A 27 -15.72 7.06 -3.01
N ALA A 28 -15.84 8.12 -3.81
CA ALA A 28 -15.41 8.12 -5.20
C ALA A 28 -13.90 7.88 -5.36
N ALA A 29 -13.08 8.35 -4.42
CA ALA A 29 -11.65 8.06 -4.40
C ALA A 29 -11.38 6.57 -4.11
N ALA A 30 -12.10 5.97 -3.16
CA ALA A 30 -11.99 4.54 -2.88
C ALA A 30 -12.48 3.68 -4.06
N GLU A 31 -13.57 4.05 -4.72
CA GLU A 31 -14.08 3.41 -5.94
C GLU A 31 -13.03 3.41 -7.05
N ALA A 32 -12.42 4.57 -7.31
CA ALA A 32 -11.35 4.69 -8.30
C ALA A 32 -10.14 3.77 -7.99
N ILE A 33 -9.78 3.62 -6.72
CA ILE A 33 -8.72 2.72 -6.29
C ILE A 33 -9.12 1.26 -6.51
N VAL A 34 -10.34 0.86 -6.13
CA VAL A 34 -10.84 -0.51 -6.36
C VAL A 34 -10.85 -0.85 -7.84
N ASP A 35 -11.40 0.04 -8.67
CA ASP A 35 -11.49 -0.16 -10.12
C ASP A 35 -10.10 -0.31 -10.74
N TYR A 36 -9.15 0.54 -10.35
CA TYR A 36 -7.77 0.43 -10.81
C TYR A 36 -7.14 -0.91 -10.41
N ILE A 37 -7.26 -1.31 -9.14
CA ILE A 37 -6.69 -2.57 -8.64
C ILE A 37 -7.32 -3.76 -9.36
N LEU A 38 -8.65 -3.83 -9.47
CA LEU A 38 -9.31 -4.97 -10.10
C LEU A 38 -9.06 -5.04 -11.61
N LYS A 39 -8.89 -3.91 -12.28
CA LYS A 39 -8.63 -3.86 -13.72
C LYS A 39 -7.19 -4.23 -14.07
N HIS A 40 -6.22 -3.79 -13.28
CA HIS A 40 -4.79 -3.89 -13.64
C HIS A 40 -3.98 -4.84 -12.76
N HIS A 41 -4.47 -5.12 -11.55
CA HIS A 41 -3.70 -5.79 -10.50
C HIS A 41 -4.54 -6.78 -9.66
N ALA A 42 -5.59 -7.36 -10.24
CA ALA A 42 -6.38 -8.39 -9.56
C ALA A 42 -5.48 -9.54 -9.08
N GLY A 43 -5.62 -9.93 -7.81
CA GLY A 43 -4.79 -10.96 -7.17
C GLY A 43 -3.34 -10.56 -6.85
N HIS A 44 -2.85 -9.40 -7.30
CA HIS A 44 -1.48 -8.96 -7.01
C HIS A 44 -1.35 -8.19 -5.69
N SER A 45 -0.22 -8.33 -5.01
CA SER A 45 0.06 -7.57 -3.80
C SER A 45 0.38 -6.10 -4.06
N GLY A 46 -0.09 -5.22 -3.18
CA GLY A 46 0.20 -3.79 -3.25
C GLY A 46 0.08 -3.08 -1.91
N ILE A 47 0.43 -1.79 -1.93
CA ILE A 47 0.37 -0.88 -0.76
C ILE A 47 -0.45 0.35 -1.16
N VAL A 48 -1.32 0.79 -0.26
CA VAL A 48 -2.01 2.08 -0.34
C VAL A 48 -1.54 2.94 0.82
N TYR A 49 -0.74 3.98 0.54
CA TYR A 49 -0.29 4.92 1.56
C TYR A 49 -1.36 5.99 1.83
N CYS A 50 -1.77 6.09 3.09
CA CYS A 50 -2.76 7.02 3.62
C CYS A 50 -2.09 8.09 4.48
N LEU A 51 -2.76 9.23 4.68
CA LEU A 51 -2.25 10.36 5.44
C LEU A 51 -2.28 10.10 6.95
N SER A 52 -3.43 9.67 7.48
CA SER A 52 -3.64 9.47 8.92
C SER A 52 -3.95 8.02 9.29
N GLN A 53 -3.92 7.72 10.59
CA GLN A 53 -4.33 6.40 11.11
C GLN A 53 -5.80 6.11 10.79
N ALA A 54 -6.68 7.10 10.98
CA ALA A 54 -8.10 7.00 10.65
C ALA A 54 -8.31 6.72 9.15
N ASP A 55 -7.52 7.33 8.27
CA ASP A 55 -7.61 7.08 6.83
C ASP A 55 -7.23 5.64 6.47
N THR A 56 -6.26 5.03 7.17
CA THR A 56 -5.91 3.62 6.91
C THR A 56 -7.08 2.69 7.22
N GLU A 57 -7.80 2.93 8.32
CA GLU A 57 -8.97 2.16 8.73
C GLU A 57 -10.11 2.35 7.73
N ALA A 58 -10.45 3.60 7.42
CA ALA A 58 -11.53 3.94 6.50
C ALA A 58 -11.27 3.41 5.09
N THR A 59 -10.04 3.54 4.59
CA THR A 59 -9.66 3.07 3.25
C THR A 59 -9.72 1.55 3.18
N ALA A 60 -9.14 0.82 4.14
CA ALA A 60 -9.17 -0.65 4.14
C ALA A 60 -10.62 -1.18 4.14
N LYS A 61 -11.48 -0.60 4.99
CA LYS A 61 -12.91 -0.94 5.04
C LYS A 61 -13.59 -0.67 3.70
N ALA A 62 -13.43 0.53 3.14
CA ALA A 62 -14.07 0.91 1.88
C ALA A 62 -13.63 0.02 0.70
N LEU A 63 -12.34 -0.27 0.58
CA LEU A 63 -11.83 -1.14 -0.49
C LEU A 63 -12.38 -2.58 -0.37
N THR A 64 -12.50 -3.12 0.84
CA THR A 64 -13.09 -4.44 1.06
C THR A 64 -14.59 -4.44 0.70
N GLU A 65 -15.34 -3.44 1.14
CA GLU A 65 -16.79 -3.32 0.91
C GLU A 65 -17.10 -3.11 -0.58
N ILE A 66 -16.49 -2.10 -1.22
CA ILE A 66 -16.73 -1.78 -2.64
C ILE A 66 -16.31 -2.95 -3.56
N SER A 67 -15.23 -3.66 -3.21
CA SER A 67 -14.78 -4.82 -3.99
C SER A 67 -15.62 -6.07 -3.73
N ASN A 68 -16.59 -6.05 -2.82
CA ASN A 68 -17.33 -7.24 -2.36
C ASN A 68 -16.39 -8.36 -1.90
N GLY A 69 -15.35 -8.01 -1.14
CA GLY A 69 -14.35 -8.96 -0.61
C GLY A 69 -13.36 -9.52 -1.62
N ARG A 70 -13.39 -9.07 -2.89
CA ARG A 70 -12.41 -9.48 -3.91
C ARG A 70 -11.01 -8.95 -3.63
N ILE A 71 -10.89 -7.83 -2.91
CA ILE A 71 -9.61 -7.28 -2.43
C ILE A 71 -9.51 -7.54 -0.93
N LYS A 72 -8.56 -8.37 -0.52
CA LYS A 72 -8.27 -8.61 0.90
C LYS A 72 -7.35 -7.54 1.44
N THR A 73 -7.85 -6.70 2.35
CA THR A 73 -7.08 -5.57 2.88
C THR A 73 -6.65 -5.75 4.34
N GLY A 74 -5.48 -5.24 4.68
CA GLY A 74 -5.04 -4.97 6.06
C GLY A 74 -4.83 -3.48 6.29
N ARG A 75 -4.89 -3.05 7.54
CA ARG A 75 -4.56 -1.67 7.96
C ARG A 75 -3.24 -1.67 8.73
N TYR A 76 -2.37 -0.69 8.53
CA TYR A 76 -1.11 -0.61 9.27
C TYR A 76 -0.78 0.84 9.67
N HIS A 77 -0.75 1.10 10.96
CA HIS A 77 -0.37 2.41 11.51
C HIS A 77 0.26 2.25 12.89
N ALA A 78 0.87 3.32 13.39
CA ALA A 78 1.62 3.30 14.65
C ALA A 78 0.76 2.93 15.88
N GLY A 79 -0.54 3.24 15.86
CA GLY A 79 -1.47 2.95 16.94
C GLY A 79 -1.90 1.49 17.08
N LEU A 80 -1.52 0.61 16.15
CA LEU A 80 -1.67 -0.83 16.34
C LEU A 80 -0.65 -1.35 17.36
N ASP A 81 -1.05 -2.35 18.15
CA ASP A 81 -0.11 -3.12 18.96
C ASP A 81 0.84 -3.95 18.08
N ASP A 82 1.95 -4.40 18.66
CA ASP A 82 3.01 -5.07 17.92
C ASP A 82 2.58 -6.45 17.39
N GLU A 83 1.69 -7.16 18.10
CA GLU A 83 1.16 -8.45 17.65
C GLU A 83 0.32 -8.26 16.38
N SER A 84 -0.58 -7.29 16.38
CA SER A 84 -1.39 -6.89 15.21
C SER A 84 -0.50 -6.49 14.03
N LYS A 85 0.55 -5.68 14.26
CA LYS A 85 1.50 -5.29 13.22
C LYS A 85 2.21 -6.51 12.60
N GLN A 86 2.68 -7.44 13.44
CA GLN A 86 3.36 -8.66 12.98
C GLN A 86 2.43 -9.58 12.20
N LEU A 87 1.18 -9.73 12.66
CA LEU A 87 0.16 -10.53 11.96
C LEU A 87 -0.11 -9.96 10.57
N ILE A 88 -0.38 -8.65 10.46
CA ILE A 88 -0.66 -7.99 9.17
C ILE A 88 0.54 -8.10 8.23
N HIS A 89 1.76 -7.89 8.74
CA HIS A 89 2.97 -8.03 7.93
C HIS A 89 3.14 -9.47 7.41
N THR A 90 2.93 -10.47 8.27
CA THR A 90 3.03 -11.89 7.90
C THR A 90 1.95 -12.29 6.90
N ASP A 91 0.72 -11.86 7.12
CA ASP A 91 -0.42 -12.16 6.26
C ASP A 91 -0.28 -11.51 4.88
N TRP A 92 0.25 -10.30 4.82
CA TRP A 92 0.55 -9.65 3.54
C TRP A 92 1.74 -10.30 2.82
N ARG A 93 2.79 -10.66 3.56
CA ARG A 93 3.95 -11.38 3.00
C ARG A 93 3.53 -12.71 2.36
N THR A 94 2.65 -13.45 3.03
CA THR A 94 2.15 -14.77 2.60
C THR A 94 0.97 -14.70 1.63
N GLY A 95 0.45 -13.50 1.32
CA GLY A 95 -0.65 -13.31 0.37
C GLY A 95 -2.05 -13.57 0.95
N ARG A 96 -2.19 -13.80 2.26
CA ARG A 96 -3.50 -13.81 2.94
C ARG A 96 -4.17 -12.44 2.89
N ILE A 97 -3.36 -11.38 3.04
CA ILE A 97 -3.74 -10.00 2.74
C ILE A 97 -3.10 -9.62 1.40
N GLN A 98 -3.90 -9.06 0.50
CA GLN A 98 -3.41 -8.61 -0.80
C GLN A 98 -2.90 -7.16 -0.72
N VAL A 99 -3.62 -6.29 -0.01
CA VAL A 99 -3.34 -4.85 0.02
C VAL A 99 -3.21 -4.36 1.45
N VAL A 100 -2.11 -3.67 1.78
CA VAL A 100 -1.98 -2.98 3.06
C VAL A 100 -2.28 -1.50 2.86
N CYS A 101 -3.30 -1.00 3.55
CA CYS A 101 -3.55 0.44 3.70
C CYS A 101 -2.73 0.94 4.89
N ALA A 102 -1.70 1.76 4.65
CA ALA A 102 -0.72 2.09 5.67
C ALA A 102 -0.40 3.58 5.76
N THR A 103 0.03 4.04 6.95
CA THR A 103 0.81 5.28 7.05
C THR A 103 2.29 5.00 6.81
N ILE A 104 3.15 6.02 6.92
CA ILE A 104 4.61 5.90 6.85
C ILE A 104 5.21 4.93 7.89
N ALA A 105 4.44 4.50 8.89
CA ALA A 105 4.86 3.48 9.86
C ALA A 105 5.15 2.12 9.19
N PHE A 106 4.57 1.84 8.01
CA PHE A 106 4.87 0.64 7.23
C PHE A 106 5.94 0.93 6.18
N GLY A 107 7.18 0.53 6.44
CA GLY A 107 8.28 0.73 5.47
C GLY A 107 9.62 0.15 5.89
N MET A 108 9.98 0.27 7.17
CA MET A 108 11.22 -0.34 7.67
C MET A 108 11.10 -1.87 7.67
N GLY A 109 12.08 -2.55 7.07
CA GLY A 109 12.14 -4.02 7.05
C GLY A 109 11.22 -4.70 6.03
N ILE A 110 10.55 -3.94 5.15
CA ILE A 110 9.73 -4.51 4.08
C ILE A 110 10.60 -4.86 2.87
N ASP A 111 10.64 -6.15 2.51
CA ASP A 111 11.45 -6.71 1.41
C ASP A 111 10.66 -7.64 0.48
N LYS A 112 9.32 -7.53 0.45
CA LYS A 112 8.46 -8.36 -0.42
C LYS A 112 8.78 -8.09 -1.91
N PRO A 113 9.24 -9.09 -2.69
CA PRO A 113 9.75 -8.87 -4.06
C PRO A 113 8.64 -8.65 -5.10
N ASP A 114 7.43 -9.10 -4.80
CA ASP A 114 6.31 -9.20 -5.73
C ASP A 114 5.24 -8.10 -5.56
N VAL A 115 5.61 -6.95 -4.98
CA VAL A 115 4.73 -5.77 -4.91
C VAL A 115 4.51 -5.17 -6.30
N ARG A 116 3.27 -5.14 -6.77
CA ARG A 116 2.90 -4.71 -8.14
C ARG A 116 2.36 -3.30 -8.26
N PHE A 117 1.93 -2.70 -7.16
CA PHE A 117 1.53 -1.30 -7.13
C PHE A 117 1.77 -0.68 -5.76
N VAL A 118 2.06 0.62 -5.78
CA VAL A 118 2.06 1.49 -4.61
C VAL A 118 1.21 2.71 -4.97
N ILE A 119 0.12 2.93 -4.23
CA ILE A 119 -0.82 4.03 -4.45
C ILE A 119 -0.66 5.01 -3.30
N HIS A 120 -0.39 6.27 -3.60
CA HIS A 120 -0.45 7.35 -2.61
C HIS A 120 -1.87 7.94 -2.63
N ALA A 121 -2.68 7.62 -1.63
CA ALA A 121 -4.04 8.14 -1.51
C ALA A 121 -4.07 9.65 -1.19
N CYS A 122 -2.98 10.18 -0.66
CA CYS A 122 -2.78 11.61 -0.43
C CYS A 122 -1.30 11.95 -0.63
N ILE A 123 -1.04 13.14 -1.18
CA ILE A 123 0.28 13.77 -1.23
C ILE A 123 0.19 14.96 -0.28
N SER A 124 1.08 15.00 0.70
CA SER A 124 1.25 16.16 1.59
C SER A 124 2.30 17.11 1.02
#